data_AF-A0A7Y7M750-F1
#
_entry.id   AF-A0A7Y7M750-F1
#
_cell.length_a   1.000
_cell.length_b   1.000
_cell.length_c   1.000
_cell.angle_alpha   90.00
_cell.angle_beta   90.00
_cell.angle_gamma   90.00
#
_symmetry.space_group_name_H-M   'P 1'
#
loop_
_entity.id
_entity.type
_entity.pdbx_description
1 polymer ?
#
loop_
_entity_poly.entity_id
_entity_poly.type
_entity_poly.pdbx_seq_one_letter_code
_entity_poly.pdbx_strand_id
1 'polypeptide(L)'
;MFIMKNKYRGYRDLCRYTLIVLGAFGGSAMLVGCTDDPRKYQNLQSSHQLSLQKSSEFKWQYLDPDADFSKYKSAMIDPVEIYRGSDAQFGSTSKNDRVYMANYIDKTFPKEIGKKYTLVHSADSRTLRFHVTLTGVKKSIPVLSTISHISSVGLVTNAGMQAAGGNGTAYGAVYYAVEVYDAQTSRLLYAQVTVQTPDALDPTVSFGYLDAAREGVRIGAHHLVQKLEKLSKQEHTTVVEKTGDIGEAKGARRGQGGA
;
A
#
# COMPACT_ATOMS: atom_id res chain seq x y z
N MET A 1 22.43 4.28 17.19
CA MET A 1 21.69 3.11 16.67
C MET A 1 20.56 3.61 15.80
N PHE A 2 20.87 3.97 14.55
CA PHE A 2 19.97 4.61 13.61
C PHE A 2 20.52 4.22 12.23
N ILE A 3 19.85 3.32 11.50
CA ILE A 3 19.72 3.26 10.03
C ILE A 3 18.75 2.09 9.73
N MET A 4 17.46 2.39 9.59
CA MET A 4 16.62 1.69 8.61
C MET A 4 16.03 2.76 7.71
N LYS A 5 16.88 3.36 6.86
CA LYS A 5 16.43 4.21 5.76
C LYS A 5 15.92 3.30 4.64
N ASN A 6 14.60 3.20 4.57
CA ASN A 6 13.82 3.40 3.34
C ASN A 6 14.33 2.67 2.08
N LYS A 7 13.99 1.38 1.96
CA LYS A 7 14.40 0.45 0.89
C LYS A 7 13.41 0.38 -0.28
N TYR A 8 12.63 1.42 -0.56
CA TYR A 8 11.74 1.50 -1.72
C TYR A 8 12.08 2.64 -2.70
N ARG A 9 13.26 3.26 -2.53
CA ARG A 9 13.74 4.34 -3.41
C ARG A 9 14.25 3.87 -4.79
N GLY A 10 14.45 2.56 -4.98
CA GLY A 10 15.15 2.01 -6.15
C GLY A 10 14.45 2.12 -7.51
N TYR A 11 13.15 2.47 -7.56
CA TYR A 11 12.40 2.51 -8.83
C TYR A 11 12.08 3.92 -9.34
N ARG A 12 12.40 4.98 -8.58
CA ARG A 12 12.02 6.37 -8.92
C ARG A 12 13.04 7.13 -9.78
N ASP A 13 14.30 6.71 -9.79
CA ASP A 13 15.37 7.52 -10.40
C ASP A 13 15.77 7.09 -11.83
N LEU A 14 15.26 5.95 -12.34
CA LEU A 14 15.52 5.56 -13.74
C LEU A 14 14.64 6.28 -14.77
N CYS A 15 13.46 6.79 -14.40
CA CYS A 15 12.57 7.47 -15.36
C CYS A 15 12.94 8.94 -15.63
N ARG A 16 13.86 9.54 -14.86
CA ARG A 16 14.20 10.97 -15.00
C ARG A 16 15.52 11.26 -15.71
N TYR A 17 16.37 10.26 -15.96
CA TYR A 17 17.68 10.47 -16.58
C TYR A 17 17.73 10.25 -18.11
N THR A 18 16.64 9.77 -18.72
CA THR A 18 16.59 9.49 -20.18
C THR A 18 16.00 10.65 -21.00
N LEU A 19 16.37 11.90 -20.68
CA LEU A 19 16.01 13.05 -21.53
C LEU A 19 17.20 13.92 -21.96
N ILE A 20 18.44 13.57 -21.62
CA ILE A 20 19.62 14.32 -22.08
C ILE A 20 20.72 13.37 -22.58
N VAL A 21 20.43 12.53 -23.58
CA VAL A 21 21.43 12.12 -24.59
C VAL A 21 20.67 11.69 -25.85
N LEU A 22 20.27 12.65 -26.69
CA LEU A 22 19.91 12.38 -28.08
C LEU A 22 20.98 13.01 -28.97
N GLY A 23 21.98 12.19 -29.32
CA GLY A 23 23.05 12.56 -30.21
C GLY A 23 23.75 11.31 -30.72
N ALA A 24 23.15 10.70 -31.74
CA ALA A 24 23.70 9.63 -32.57
C ALA A 24 24.06 8.31 -31.85
N PHE A 25 23.18 7.32 -31.96
CA PHE A 25 23.45 5.98 -32.52
C PHE A 25 22.16 5.15 -32.48
N GLY A 26 22.02 4.25 -33.44
CA GLY A 26 20.75 3.72 -33.92
C GLY A 26 19.93 2.87 -32.94
N GLY A 27 18.62 2.84 -33.23
CA GLY A 27 17.68 1.76 -32.92
C GLY A 27 17.70 1.21 -31.50
N SER A 28 17.11 1.94 -30.55
CA SER A 28 16.66 1.34 -29.29
C SER A 28 15.16 1.07 -29.37
N ALA A 29 14.77 -0.21 -29.40
CA ALA A 29 13.41 -0.62 -29.09
C ALA A 29 13.16 -0.27 -27.61
N MET A 30 12.43 0.81 -27.37
CA MET A 30 11.96 1.15 -26.03
C MET A 30 10.90 0.13 -25.63
N LEU A 31 11.28 -0.88 -24.85
CA LEU A 31 10.34 -1.67 -24.07
C LEU A 31 9.80 -0.77 -22.95
N VAL A 32 8.75 -0.02 -23.25
CA VAL A 32 7.94 0.66 -22.24
C VAL A 32 7.21 -0.42 -21.44
N GLY A 33 7.79 -0.83 -20.32
CA GLY A 33 7.11 -1.69 -19.36
C GLY A 33 5.97 -0.91 -18.69
N CYS A 34 4.73 -1.13 -19.10
CA CYS A 34 3.57 -0.63 -18.37
C CYS A 34 3.49 -1.33 -17.01
N THR A 35 3.85 -0.63 -15.94
CA THR A 35 3.51 -1.06 -14.58
C THR A 35 2.03 -0.78 -14.37
N ASP A 36 1.19 -1.81 -14.17
CA ASP A 36 -0.24 -1.60 -13.91
C ASP A 36 -0.45 -1.00 -12.52
N ASP A 37 -0.57 0.31 -12.49
CA ASP A 37 -0.93 1.08 -11.31
C ASP A 37 -2.39 0.82 -10.86
N PRO A 38 -2.70 1.00 -9.57
CA PRO A 38 -4.08 0.98 -9.10
C PRO A 38 -4.88 2.14 -9.71
N ARG A 39 -6.07 1.82 -10.23
CA ARG A 39 -7.00 2.80 -10.80
C ARG A 39 -7.74 3.58 -9.71
N LYS A 40 -8.20 4.78 -10.05
CA LYS A 40 -9.26 5.46 -9.28
C LYS A 40 -10.58 4.78 -9.63
N TYR A 41 -10.91 3.71 -8.92
CA TYR A 41 -12.14 2.96 -9.14
C TYR A 41 -13.36 3.88 -9.00
N GLN A 42 -14.29 3.81 -9.95
CA GLN A 42 -15.42 4.75 -10.00
C GLN A 42 -16.54 4.42 -9.01
N ASN A 43 -16.68 3.14 -8.65
CA ASN A 43 -17.81 2.65 -7.84
C ASN A 43 -17.42 2.30 -6.40
N LEU A 44 -16.37 2.93 -5.85
CA LEU A 44 -16.10 2.89 -4.41
C LEU A 44 -16.90 4.02 -3.73
N GLN A 45 -17.21 3.87 -2.45
CA GLN A 45 -17.97 4.90 -1.72
C GLN A 45 -17.15 6.20 -1.60
N SER A 46 -15.84 6.06 -1.41
CA SER A 46 -14.86 7.16 -1.29
C SER A 46 -14.36 7.71 -2.61
N SER A 47 -14.82 7.20 -3.77
CA SER A 47 -14.29 7.57 -5.10
C SER A 47 -14.23 9.08 -5.34
N HIS A 48 -15.22 9.84 -4.86
CA HIS A 48 -15.25 11.30 -5.01
C HIS A 48 -14.24 12.04 -4.11
N GLN A 49 -13.88 11.46 -2.96
CA GLN A 49 -12.97 12.07 -1.98
C GLN A 49 -11.51 11.67 -2.20
N LEU A 50 -11.25 10.58 -2.93
CA LEU A 50 -9.90 10.14 -3.27
C LEU A 50 -9.18 11.17 -4.15
N SER A 51 -8.04 11.63 -3.64
CA SER A 51 -7.16 12.59 -4.31
C SER A 51 -5.82 11.94 -4.67
N LEU A 52 -5.21 12.41 -5.77
CA LEU A 52 -3.91 11.92 -6.22
C LEU A 52 -2.80 12.51 -5.33
N GLN A 53 -2.15 11.67 -4.53
CA GLN A 53 -1.03 12.08 -3.68
C GLN A 53 0.30 11.88 -4.43
N LYS A 54 0.82 12.94 -5.07
CA LYS A 54 2.05 12.90 -5.89
C LYS A 54 3.32 12.44 -5.14
N SER A 55 3.34 12.53 -3.81
CA SER A 55 4.53 12.21 -2.98
C SER A 55 4.39 10.96 -2.11
N SER A 56 3.25 10.24 -2.18
CA SER A 56 2.97 9.10 -1.31
C SER A 56 3.03 7.77 -2.09
N GLU A 57 3.37 6.70 -1.37
CA GLU A 57 3.47 5.32 -1.89
C GLU A 57 2.16 4.81 -2.52
N PHE A 58 1.01 5.33 -2.06
CA PHE A 58 -0.31 4.99 -2.62
C PHE A 58 -0.88 6.16 -3.40
N LYS A 59 -1.11 5.96 -4.71
CA LYS A 59 -1.49 7.03 -5.63
C LYS A 59 -2.81 7.70 -5.23
N TRP A 60 -3.79 6.93 -4.76
CA TRP A 60 -5.12 7.44 -4.40
C TRP A 60 -5.36 7.32 -2.91
N GLN A 61 -5.42 8.46 -2.21
CA GLN A 61 -5.74 8.49 -0.79
C GLN A 61 -6.67 9.64 -0.44
N TYR A 62 -7.34 9.45 0.69
CA TYR A 62 -8.09 10.46 1.41
C TYR A 62 -7.73 10.36 2.89
N LEU A 63 -7.54 11.51 3.53
CA LEU A 63 -7.38 11.64 4.97
C LEU A 63 -8.23 12.83 5.39
N ASP A 64 -9.17 12.60 6.30
CA ASP A 64 -9.97 13.65 6.92
C ASP A 64 -9.02 14.52 7.79
N PRO A 65 -8.93 15.85 7.53
CA PRO A 65 -8.05 16.74 8.29
C PRO A 65 -8.44 16.88 9.76
N ASP A 66 -9.69 16.56 10.12
CA ASP A 66 -10.23 16.65 11.48
C ASP A 66 -10.32 15.26 12.15
N ALA A 67 -9.66 14.25 11.60
CA ALA A 67 -9.71 12.88 12.11
C ALA A 67 -8.65 12.60 13.17
N ASP A 68 -9.07 12.66 14.43
CA ASP A 68 -8.26 12.17 15.56
C ASP A 68 -8.31 10.65 15.67
N PHE A 69 -7.27 9.98 15.16
CA PHE A 69 -7.14 8.51 15.24
C PHE A 69 -6.80 8.01 16.65
N SER A 70 -6.34 8.87 17.55
CA SER A 70 -5.95 8.49 18.91
C SER A 70 -7.15 8.18 19.82
N LYS A 71 -8.33 8.73 19.50
CA LYS A 71 -9.58 8.50 20.26
C LYS A 71 -10.14 7.08 20.11
N TYR A 72 -9.82 6.40 19.01
CA TYR A 72 -10.37 5.08 18.71
C TYR A 72 -9.59 3.97 19.42
N LYS A 73 -10.32 3.00 19.98
CA LYS A 73 -9.77 1.87 20.75
C LYS A 73 -10.28 0.51 20.26
N SER A 74 -11.40 0.52 19.54
CA SER A 74 -12.03 -0.67 18.99
C SER A 74 -12.13 -0.59 17.47
N ALA A 75 -12.28 -1.76 16.86
CA ALA A 75 -12.43 -1.90 15.42
C ALA A 75 -13.57 -2.87 15.11
N MET A 76 -14.41 -2.48 14.17
CA MET A 76 -15.40 -3.31 13.50
C MET A 76 -14.93 -3.50 12.06
N ILE A 77 -14.98 -4.73 11.56
CA ILE A 77 -14.56 -5.05 10.19
C ILE A 77 -15.76 -5.63 9.45
N ASP A 78 -16.12 -4.99 8.35
CA ASP A 78 -17.17 -5.48 7.47
C ASP A 78 -16.66 -6.64 6.61
N PRO A 79 -17.55 -7.55 6.15
CA PRO A 79 -17.19 -8.57 5.18
C PRO A 79 -16.56 -7.94 3.93
N VAL A 80 -15.50 -8.56 3.42
CA VAL A 80 -14.76 -8.09 2.24
C VAL A 80 -15.65 -8.16 1.02
N GLU A 81 -15.74 -7.03 0.32
CA GLU A 81 -16.47 -6.95 -0.93
C GLU A 81 -15.57 -7.29 -2.12
N ILE A 82 -16.15 -7.95 -3.13
CA ILE A 82 -15.52 -8.11 -4.44
C ILE A 82 -16.07 -7.02 -5.34
N TYR A 83 -15.19 -6.14 -5.80
CA TYR A 83 -15.54 -5.04 -6.68
C TYR A 83 -16.16 -5.54 -8.00
N ARG A 84 -17.23 -4.87 -8.46
CA ARG A 84 -17.99 -5.26 -9.65
C ARG A 84 -17.98 -4.21 -10.77
N GLY A 85 -17.28 -3.10 -10.58
CA GLY A 85 -17.18 -2.05 -11.61
C GLY A 85 -16.45 -2.55 -12.86
N SER A 86 -16.76 -1.94 -14.02
CA SER A 86 -16.15 -2.29 -15.31
C SER A 86 -14.65 -2.00 -15.37
N ASP A 87 -14.16 -1.15 -14.47
CA ASP A 87 -12.77 -0.78 -14.28
C ASP A 87 -12.01 -1.70 -13.30
N ALA A 88 -12.62 -2.81 -12.88
CA ALA A 88 -11.97 -3.81 -12.02
C ALA A 88 -10.71 -4.41 -12.68
N GLN A 89 -9.66 -4.63 -11.88
CA GLN A 89 -8.35 -5.11 -12.35
C GLN A 89 -8.18 -6.63 -12.11
N PHE A 90 -9.23 -7.42 -12.34
CA PHE A 90 -9.18 -8.88 -12.18
C PHE A 90 -8.60 -9.62 -13.39
N GLY A 91 -8.60 -9.02 -14.58
CA GLY A 91 -8.15 -9.68 -15.82
C GLY A 91 -8.81 -11.07 -16.00
N SER A 92 -7.98 -12.08 -16.26
CA SER A 92 -8.39 -13.49 -16.42
C SER A 92 -8.57 -14.26 -15.11
N THR A 93 -8.55 -13.60 -13.94
CA THR A 93 -8.76 -14.26 -12.65
C THR A 93 -10.18 -14.84 -12.56
N SER A 94 -10.28 -16.15 -12.26
CA SER A 94 -11.55 -16.88 -12.17
C SER A 94 -12.41 -16.36 -11.02
N LYS A 95 -13.74 -16.54 -11.08
CA LYS A 95 -14.63 -16.15 -9.98
C LYS A 95 -14.26 -16.85 -8.66
N ASN A 96 -13.89 -18.13 -8.73
CA ASN A 96 -13.49 -18.91 -7.55
C ASN A 96 -12.22 -18.34 -6.92
N ASP A 97 -11.22 -17.93 -7.71
CA ASP A 97 -10.00 -17.32 -7.18
C ASP A 97 -10.28 -15.95 -6.55
N ARG A 98 -11.21 -15.16 -7.12
CA ARG A 98 -11.63 -13.89 -6.52
C ARG A 98 -12.28 -14.11 -5.16
N VAL A 99 -13.19 -15.08 -5.06
CA VAL A 99 -13.84 -15.46 -3.80
C VAL A 99 -12.83 -15.99 -2.79
N TYR A 100 -11.90 -16.83 -3.23
CA TYR A 100 -10.82 -17.34 -2.39
C TYR A 100 -9.97 -16.19 -1.82
N MET A 101 -9.57 -15.24 -2.66
CA MET A 101 -8.78 -14.08 -2.22
C MET A 101 -9.57 -13.14 -1.29
N ALA A 102 -10.86 -12.90 -1.56
CA ALA A 102 -11.71 -12.13 -0.66
C ALA A 102 -11.82 -12.79 0.72
N ASN A 103 -12.09 -14.09 0.76
CA ASN A 103 -12.12 -14.88 2.00
C ASN A 103 -10.75 -14.88 2.73
N TYR A 104 -9.66 -14.81 1.98
CA TYR A 104 -8.32 -14.71 2.57
C TYR A 104 -8.09 -13.34 3.23
N ILE A 105 -8.53 -12.26 2.59
CA ILE A 105 -8.53 -10.90 3.18
C ILE A 105 -9.39 -10.86 4.44
N ASP A 106 -10.60 -11.42 4.38
CA ASP A 106 -11.55 -11.51 5.51
C ASP A 106 -10.95 -12.17 6.74
N LYS A 107 -10.04 -13.13 6.55
CA LYS A 107 -9.36 -13.82 7.65
C LYS A 107 -8.11 -13.09 8.12
N THR A 108 -7.47 -12.32 7.26
CA THR A 108 -6.14 -11.75 7.50
C THR A 108 -6.21 -10.37 8.11
N PHE A 109 -7.09 -9.50 7.60
CA PHE A 109 -7.24 -8.14 8.08
C PHE A 109 -7.66 -8.07 9.56
N PRO A 110 -8.71 -8.80 10.00
CA PRO A 110 -9.08 -8.81 11.41
C PRO A 110 -7.95 -9.29 12.34
N LYS A 111 -7.14 -10.27 11.90
CA LYS A 111 -5.99 -10.75 12.69
C LYS A 111 -4.94 -9.67 12.90
N GLU A 112 -4.62 -8.89 11.88
CA GLU A 112 -3.63 -7.80 12.00
C GLU A 112 -4.21 -6.61 12.78
N ILE A 113 -5.45 -6.19 12.47
CA ILE A 113 -6.12 -5.08 13.14
C ILE A 113 -6.32 -5.38 14.64
N GLY A 114 -6.69 -6.62 14.96
CA GLY A 114 -6.88 -7.10 16.34
C GLY A 114 -5.64 -7.07 17.21
N LYS A 115 -4.43 -6.89 16.64
CA LYS A 115 -3.20 -6.69 17.42
C LYS A 115 -3.14 -5.32 18.10
N LYS A 116 -3.95 -4.35 17.63
CA LYS A 116 -3.96 -2.97 18.13
C LYS A 116 -5.30 -2.50 18.63
N TYR A 117 -6.38 -2.98 18.04
CA TYR A 117 -7.74 -2.58 18.38
C TYR A 117 -8.52 -3.75 18.95
N THR A 118 -9.38 -3.49 19.93
CA THR A 118 -10.35 -4.47 20.39
C THR A 118 -11.39 -4.72 19.30
N LEU A 119 -11.50 -5.95 18.81
CA LEU A 119 -12.50 -6.28 17.79
C LEU A 119 -13.90 -6.33 18.40
N VAL A 120 -14.83 -5.59 17.82
CA VAL A 120 -16.22 -5.48 18.28
C VAL A 120 -17.20 -5.70 17.12
N HIS A 121 -18.42 -6.12 17.45
CA HIS A 121 -19.49 -6.38 16.48
C HIS A 121 -20.57 -5.29 16.46
N SER A 122 -20.49 -4.34 17.39
CA SER A 122 -21.41 -3.20 17.51
C SER A 122 -20.62 -1.90 17.51
N ALA A 123 -21.11 -0.90 16.78
CA ALA A 123 -20.50 0.42 16.75
C ALA A 123 -20.63 1.12 18.12
N ASP A 124 -19.54 1.76 18.55
CA ASP A 124 -19.51 2.74 19.64
C ASP A 124 -18.80 4.04 19.21
N SER A 125 -18.75 5.03 20.09
CA SER A 125 -18.13 6.35 19.84
C SER A 125 -16.60 6.33 19.68
N ARG A 126 -15.94 5.18 19.91
CA ARG A 126 -14.49 4.96 19.80
C ARG A 126 -14.16 3.78 18.89
N THR A 127 -15.09 3.39 18.02
CA THR A 127 -14.96 2.27 17.10
C THR A 127 -14.65 2.78 15.69
N LEU A 128 -13.56 2.27 15.11
CA LEU A 128 -13.31 2.38 13.67
C LEU A 128 -14.08 1.29 12.93
N ARG A 129 -14.73 1.62 11.81
CA ARG A 129 -15.32 0.64 10.89
C ARG A 129 -14.46 0.53 9.65
N PHE A 130 -14.03 -0.68 9.34
CA PHE A 130 -13.19 -0.98 8.19
C PHE A 130 -14.01 -1.64 7.09
N HIS A 131 -13.99 -1.03 5.91
CA HIS A 131 -14.49 -1.60 4.68
C HIS A 131 -13.30 -1.91 3.77
N VAL A 132 -13.19 -3.16 3.33
CA VAL A 132 -12.12 -3.59 2.44
C VAL A 132 -12.75 -4.16 1.19
N THR A 133 -12.35 -3.62 0.04
CA THR A 133 -12.86 -4.06 -1.26
C THR A 133 -11.73 -4.65 -2.08
N LEU A 134 -11.83 -5.93 -2.44
CA LEU A 134 -10.93 -6.56 -3.41
C LEU A 134 -11.26 -6.05 -4.81
N THR A 135 -10.29 -5.41 -5.47
CA THR A 135 -10.50 -4.75 -6.76
C THR A 135 -9.74 -5.42 -7.91
N GLY A 136 -8.77 -6.28 -7.61
CA GLY A 136 -8.01 -7.01 -8.61
C GLY A 136 -7.07 -8.06 -8.01
N VAL A 137 -6.72 -9.05 -8.81
CA VAL A 137 -5.74 -10.10 -8.47
C VAL A 137 -4.97 -10.43 -9.73
N LYS A 138 -3.65 -10.44 -9.63
CA LYS A 138 -2.74 -10.98 -10.64
C LYS A 138 -2.13 -12.27 -10.11
N LYS A 139 -2.29 -13.33 -10.89
CA LYS A 139 -1.75 -14.66 -10.61
C LYS A 139 -0.22 -14.63 -10.72
N SER A 140 0.46 -15.43 -9.91
CA SER A 140 1.87 -15.74 -10.14
C SER A 140 1.99 -16.72 -11.31
N ILE A 141 3.01 -16.56 -12.15
CA ILE A 141 3.36 -17.60 -13.13
C ILE A 141 4.16 -18.64 -12.35
N PRO A 142 3.69 -19.90 -12.24
CA PRO A 142 4.46 -20.92 -11.52
C PRO A 142 5.82 -21.04 -12.19
N VAL A 143 6.90 -20.80 -11.44
CA VAL A 143 8.23 -21.13 -11.91
C VAL A 143 8.30 -22.65 -11.89
N LEU A 144 8.12 -23.28 -13.06
CA LEU A 144 8.44 -24.69 -13.25
C LEU A 144 9.86 -24.87 -12.73
N SER A 145 10.00 -25.57 -11.60
CA SER A 145 11.28 -25.83 -10.97
C SER A 145 12.24 -26.34 -12.04
N THR A 146 13.38 -25.69 -12.14
CA THR A 146 14.43 -25.94 -13.11
C THR A 146 14.72 -27.44 -13.18
N ILE A 147 14.20 -28.14 -14.19
CA ILE A 147 14.71 -29.48 -14.50
C ILE A 147 16.05 -29.25 -15.17
N SER A 148 17.11 -29.28 -14.36
CA SER A 148 18.48 -29.28 -14.85
C SER A 148 18.73 -30.61 -15.55
N HIS A 149 18.47 -30.67 -16.86
CA HIS A 149 19.00 -31.76 -17.67
C HIS A 149 20.51 -31.55 -17.80
N ILE A 150 21.28 -32.25 -16.98
CA ILE A 150 22.73 -32.35 -17.13
C ILE A 150 22.97 -33.15 -18.41
N SER A 151 23.16 -32.45 -19.53
CA SER A 151 23.68 -33.10 -20.73
C SER A 151 25.10 -33.60 -20.43
N SER A 152 25.47 -34.74 -21.00
CA SER A 152 26.77 -35.42 -20.82
C SER A 152 28.01 -34.59 -21.21
N VAL A 153 27.82 -33.33 -21.63
CA VAL A 153 28.87 -32.35 -21.99
C VAL A 153 29.05 -31.27 -20.89
N GLY A 154 28.43 -31.44 -19.71
CA GLY A 154 28.63 -30.52 -18.58
C GLY A 154 27.94 -29.15 -18.71
N LEU A 155 27.02 -29.01 -19.67
CA LEU A 155 26.24 -27.78 -19.85
C LEU A 155 24.89 -27.92 -19.15
N VAL A 156 24.69 -27.09 -18.12
CA VAL A 156 23.41 -26.89 -17.44
C VAL A 156 22.63 -25.84 -18.22
N THR A 157 21.45 -26.20 -18.74
CA THR A 157 20.56 -25.25 -19.44
C THR A 157 19.33 -24.95 -18.58
N ASN A 158 19.18 -23.70 -18.16
CA ASN A 158 18.04 -23.25 -17.35
C ASN A 158 16.80 -23.02 -18.26
N ALA A 159 16.03 -24.06 -18.54
CA ALA A 159 14.87 -23.98 -19.43
C ALA A 159 13.68 -23.16 -18.87
N GLY A 160 13.61 -22.96 -17.54
CA GLY A 160 12.45 -22.33 -16.88
C GLY A 160 12.33 -20.80 -17.05
N MET A 161 13.43 -20.09 -17.34
CA MET A 161 13.41 -18.62 -17.38
C MET A 161 12.80 -18.03 -18.65
N GLN A 162 12.66 -18.82 -19.73
CA GLN A 162 12.15 -18.31 -21.00
C GLN A 162 10.61 -18.21 -21.03
N ALA A 163 9.90 -19.06 -20.26
CA ALA A 163 8.45 -18.96 -20.11
C ALA A 163 8.02 -17.76 -19.23
N ALA A 164 8.93 -17.24 -18.40
CA ALA A 164 8.73 -16.03 -17.61
C ALA A 164 8.81 -14.73 -18.45
N GLY A 165 8.99 -14.86 -19.78
CA GLY A 165 8.66 -13.88 -20.80
C GLY A 165 8.82 -12.41 -20.41
N GLY A 166 10.05 -11.90 -20.44
CA GLY A 166 10.43 -10.53 -20.83
C GLY A 166 9.79 -9.30 -20.15
N ASN A 167 8.83 -9.45 -19.25
CA ASN A 167 7.97 -8.37 -18.76
C ASN A 167 7.74 -8.49 -17.25
N GLY A 168 8.80 -8.35 -16.45
CA GLY A 168 8.80 -7.79 -15.08
C GLY A 168 7.76 -8.18 -14.00
N THR A 169 6.81 -9.10 -14.21
CA THR A 169 5.73 -9.39 -13.24
C THR A 169 5.41 -10.88 -13.11
N ALA A 170 6.43 -11.74 -13.10
CA ALA A 170 6.27 -13.17 -12.82
C ALA A 170 5.68 -13.44 -11.41
N TYR A 171 5.72 -12.43 -10.54
CA TYR A 171 5.49 -12.58 -9.10
C TYR A 171 4.04 -12.40 -8.66
N GLY A 172 3.04 -12.08 -9.49
CA GLY A 172 1.66 -11.89 -9.02
C GLY A 172 1.45 -10.64 -8.13
N ALA A 173 0.19 -10.25 -7.90
CA ALA A 173 -0.18 -9.04 -7.16
C ALA A 173 -1.61 -9.10 -6.61
N VAL A 174 -1.92 -8.29 -5.60
CA VAL A 174 -3.29 -8.03 -5.14
C VAL A 174 -3.59 -6.53 -5.17
N TYR A 175 -4.78 -6.18 -5.65
CA TYR A 175 -5.29 -4.82 -5.69
C TYR A 175 -6.52 -4.75 -4.77
N TYR A 176 -6.53 -3.79 -3.86
CA TYR A 176 -7.66 -3.58 -2.97
C TYR A 176 -7.78 -2.11 -2.56
N ALA A 177 -8.98 -1.75 -2.14
CA ALA A 177 -9.28 -0.47 -1.50
C ALA A 177 -9.58 -0.71 -0.02
N VAL A 178 -9.19 0.24 0.82
CA VAL A 178 -9.55 0.28 2.23
C VAL A 178 -10.20 1.62 2.51
N GLU A 179 -11.35 1.58 3.14
CA GLU A 179 -12.10 2.74 3.61
C GLU A 179 -12.34 2.56 5.11
N VAL A 180 -11.98 3.58 5.89
CA VAL A 180 -12.02 3.57 7.35
C VAL A 180 -12.93 4.71 7.80
N TYR A 181 -13.93 4.36 8.60
CA TYR A 181 -14.98 5.27 9.05
C TYR A 181 -15.03 5.34 10.58
N ASP A 182 -15.58 6.44 11.08
CA ASP A 182 -16.12 6.50 12.43
C ASP A 182 -17.42 5.65 12.44
N ALA A 183 -17.44 4.58 13.24
CA ALA A 183 -18.51 3.59 13.16
C ALA A 183 -19.88 4.12 13.62
N GLN A 184 -19.90 5.13 14.49
CA GLN A 184 -21.13 5.71 15.01
C GLN A 184 -21.75 6.68 14.00
N THR A 185 -20.92 7.50 13.36
CA THR A 185 -21.39 8.59 12.49
C THR A 185 -21.34 8.24 11.01
N SER A 186 -20.70 7.13 10.63
CA SER A 186 -20.39 6.77 9.25
C SER A 186 -19.58 7.83 8.50
N ARG A 187 -18.86 8.69 9.23
CA ARG A 187 -17.96 9.69 8.65
C ARG A 187 -16.69 9.00 8.14
N LEU A 188 -16.35 9.19 6.87
CA LEU A 188 -15.09 8.68 6.30
C LEU A 188 -13.91 9.42 6.91
N LEU A 189 -12.94 8.68 7.45
CA LEU A 189 -11.74 9.23 8.10
C LEU A 189 -10.49 9.01 7.24
N TYR A 190 -10.41 7.86 6.58
CA TYR A 190 -9.28 7.49 5.75
C TYR A 190 -9.73 6.59 4.62
N ALA A 191 -9.23 6.80 3.41
CA ALA A 191 -9.37 5.86 2.33
C ALA A 191 -8.07 5.74 1.54
N GLN A 192 -7.82 4.56 1.00
CA GLN A 192 -6.70 4.31 0.10
C GLN A 192 -7.04 3.26 -0.94
N VAL A 193 -6.46 3.40 -2.13
CA VAL A 193 -6.40 2.33 -3.14
C VAL A 193 -4.95 1.93 -3.32
N THR A 194 -4.68 0.63 -3.23
CA THR A 194 -3.31 0.12 -3.21
C THR A 194 -3.16 -1.15 -4.05
N VAL A 195 -1.94 -1.36 -4.52
CA VAL A 195 -1.45 -2.61 -5.08
C VAL A 195 -0.35 -3.12 -4.16
N GLN A 196 -0.39 -4.40 -3.85
CA GLN A 196 0.67 -5.06 -3.09
C GLN A 196 1.28 -6.16 -3.94
N THR A 197 2.59 -6.08 -4.13
CA THR A 197 3.44 -7.09 -4.75
C THR A 197 4.47 -7.52 -3.71
N PRO A 198 4.64 -8.81 -3.46
CA PRO A 198 5.76 -9.25 -2.62
C PRO A 198 7.10 -8.90 -3.27
N ASP A 199 8.14 -8.81 -2.46
CA ASP A 199 9.49 -8.50 -2.95
C ASP A 199 9.96 -9.59 -3.93
N ALA A 200 10.39 -9.17 -5.12
CA ALA A 200 10.80 -10.04 -6.24
C ALA A 200 12.04 -10.93 -5.96
N LEU A 201 12.63 -10.83 -4.78
CA LEU A 201 13.84 -11.56 -4.38
C LEU A 201 13.60 -12.56 -3.24
N ASP A 202 12.34 -12.78 -2.82
CA ASP A 202 12.03 -13.85 -1.87
C ASP A 202 11.77 -15.17 -2.62
N PRO A 203 12.72 -16.12 -2.63
CA PRO A 203 12.57 -17.38 -3.33
C PRO A 203 11.48 -18.28 -2.72
N THR A 204 10.93 -17.92 -1.55
CA THR A 204 9.92 -18.72 -0.85
C THR A 204 8.47 -18.38 -1.21
N VAL A 205 8.23 -17.27 -1.92
CA VAL A 205 6.88 -16.72 -2.15
C VAL A 205 6.25 -17.13 -3.50
N SER A 206 7.01 -17.80 -4.38
CA SER A 206 6.59 -18.04 -5.78
C SER A 206 6.21 -19.48 -6.14
N PHE A 207 5.94 -20.34 -5.15
CA PHE A 207 5.65 -21.76 -5.42
C PHE A 207 4.21 -22.03 -5.87
N GLY A 208 3.23 -21.23 -5.41
CA GLY A 208 1.81 -21.38 -5.75
C GLY A 208 1.21 -20.21 -6.53
N TYR A 209 0.15 -20.52 -7.30
CA TYR A 209 -0.54 -19.63 -8.25
C TYR A 209 -1.09 -18.32 -7.67
N LEU A 210 -1.38 -18.28 -6.36
CA LEU A 210 -1.92 -17.12 -5.64
C LEU A 210 -1.05 -16.71 -4.44
N ASP A 211 0.11 -17.33 -4.25
CA ASP A 211 0.90 -17.18 -3.01
C ASP A 211 1.38 -15.76 -2.81
N ALA A 212 1.83 -15.14 -3.89
CA ALA A 212 2.24 -13.76 -3.85
C ALA A 212 1.10 -12.78 -3.58
N ALA A 213 -0.08 -13.02 -4.15
CA ALA A 213 -1.26 -12.21 -3.85
C ALA A 213 -1.64 -12.35 -2.37
N ARG A 214 -1.55 -13.56 -1.81
CA ARG A 214 -1.75 -13.81 -0.37
C ARG A 214 -0.72 -13.09 0.50
N GLU A 215 0.54 -13.11 0.09
CA GLU A 215 1.60 -12.41 0.82
C GLU A 215 1.42 -10.89 0.75
N GLY A 216 1.04 -10.37 -0.43
CA GLY A 216 0.66 -8.96 -0.58
C GLY A 216 -0.51 -8.55 0.33
N VAL A 217 -1.49 -9.42 0.56
CA VAL A 217 -2.56 -9.19 1.54
C VAL A 217 -1.99 -9.08 2.96
N ARG A 218 -1.07 -9.97 3.35
CA ARG A 218 -0.47 -9.99 4.70
C ARG A 218 0.36 -8.73 4.95
N ILE A 219 1.22 -8.37 4.01
CA ILE A 219 2.03 -7.14 4.06
C ILE A 219 1.12 -5.91 4.11
N GLY A 220 0.10 -5.88 3.25
CA GLY A 220 -0.87 -4.80 3.17
C GLY A 220 -1.63 -4.55 4.48
N ALA A 221 -2.16 -5.61 5.08
CA ALA A 221 -2.85 -5.54 6.37
C ALA A 221 -1.94 -5.00 7.48
N HIS A 222 -0.68 -5.46 7.51
CA HIS A 222 0.32 -4.98 8.46
C HIS A 222 0.63 -3.49 8.27
N HIS A 223 0.86 -3.06 7.02
CA HIS A 223 1.15 -1.67 6.68
C HIS A 223 -0.01 -0.72 7.01
N LEU A 224 -1.25 -1.16 6.81
CA LEU A 224 -2.44 -0.40 7.21
C LEU A 224 -2.41 -0.08 8.71
N VAL A 225 -2.18 -1.09 9.56
CA VAL A 225 -2.13 -0.91 11.01
C VAL A 225 -1.00 0.03 11.41
N GLN A 226 0.19 -0.12 10.82
CA GLN A 226 1.31 0.80 11.07
C GLN A 226 1.00 2.24 10.64
N LYS A 227 0.29 2.42 9.52
CA LYS A 227 -0.11 3.74 9.02
C LYS A 227 -1.07 4.41 9.98
N LEU A 228 -2.11 3.70 10.45
CA LEU A 228 -3.05 4.23 11.44
C LEU A 228 -2.35 4.55 12.77
N GLU A 229 -1.41 3.71 13.20
CA GLU A 229 -0.61 4.00 14.40
C GLU A 229 0.22 5.29 14.23
N LYS A 230 0.84 5.51 13.07
CA LYS A 230 1.55 6.76 12.79
C LYS A 230 0.59 7.96 12.82
N LEU A 231 -0.57 7.85 12.19
CA LEU A 231 -1.59 8.92 12.20
C LEU A 231 -2.03 9.25 13.64
N SER A 232 -2.24 8.24 14.49
CA SER A 232 -2.58 8.46 15.90
C SER A 232 -1.50 9.18 16.72
N LYS A 233 -0.24 9.10 16.30
CA LYS A 233 0.91 9.73 16.98
C LYS A 233 1.23 11.12 16.45
N GLN A 234 0.99 11.39 15.17
CA GLN A 234 1.35 12.68 14.54
C GLN A 234 0.56 13.86 15.11
N GLU A 235 -0.64 13.64 15.63
CA GLU A 235 -1.43 14.70 16.26
C GLU A 235 -0.93 15.15 17.63
N HIS A 236 -0.11 14.33 18.31
CA HIS A 236 0.50 14.71 19.59
C HIS A 236 1.67 15.70 19.44
N THR A 237 2.26 15.83 18.24
CA THR A 237 3.43 16.71 18.05
C THR A 237 3.04 18.14 17.68
N THR A 238 1.90 18.35 17.02
CA THR A 238 1.42 19.67 16.59
C THR A 238 0.93 20.57 17.74
N VAL A 239 0.65 20.01 18.92
CA VAL A 239 0.17 20.76 20.09
C VAL A 239 1.34 21.29 20.95
N VAL A 240 2.50 20.64 20.92
CA VAL A 240 3.64 21.03 21.78
C VAL A 240 4.37 22.27 21.24
N GLU A 241 4.39 22.49 19.91
CA GLU A 241 5.11 23.63 19.31
C GLU A 241 4.35 24.96 19.42
N LYS A 242 3.02 24.94 19.64
CA LYS A 242 2.20 26.15 19.71
C LYS A 242 2.10 26.79 21.11
N THR A 243 2.67 26.18 22.13
CA THR A 243 2.56 26.68 23.53
C THR A 243 3.90 27.23 24.06
N GLY A 244 4.97 27.21 23.24
CA GLY A 244 6.31 27.64 23.65
C GLY A 244 6.64 29.13 23.48
N ASP A 245 5.76 29.95 22.89
CA ASP A 245 6.15 31.30 22.41
C ASP A 245 5.32 32.46 22.99
N ILE A 246 4.65 32.25 24.14
CA ILE A 246 3.96 33.33 24.88
C ILE A 246 4.51 33.42 26.31
N GLY A 247 5.78 33.80 26.43
CA GLY A 247 6.44 33.74 27.73
C GLY A 247 7.65 34.62 27.98
N GLU A 248 7.93 35.68 27.22
CA GLU A 248 8.97 36.63 27.66
C GLU A 248 8.76 38.07 27.16
N ALA A 249 7.81 38.77 27.79
CA ALA A 249 7.75 40.23 27.77
C ALA A 249 7.70 40.74 29.22
N LYS A 250 8.86 40.97 29.84
CA LYS A 250 8.97 41.82 31.02
C LYS A 250 10.38 42.39 31.23
N GLY A 251 10.51 43.67 30.89
CA GLY A 251 11.16 44.66 31.76
C GLY A 251 12.65 44.95 31.54
N ALA A 252 12.94 46.10 30.92
CA ALA A 252 13.81 47.13 31.52
C ALA A 252 13.89 48.37 30.61
N ARG A 253 13.34 49.50 31.06
CA ARG A 253 13.57 50.84 30.52
C ARG A 253 13.87 51.78 31.70
N ARG A 254 14.84 52.69 31.50
CA ARG A 254 15.49 53.70 32.39
C ARG A 254 16.81 53.21 32.96
N GLY A 255 17.94 53.92 32.87
CA GLY A 255 18.29 55.28 32.41
C GLY A 255 19.61 55.61 33.14
N GLN A 256 20.67 56.09 32.50
CA GLN A 256 21.04 57.50 32.41
C GLN A 256 22.38 57.57 31.67
N GLY A 257 22.45 58.38 30.62
CA GLY A 257 23.70 58.92 30.10
C GLY A 257 23.97 60.25 30.78
N GLY A 258 25.21 60.48 31.20
CA GLY A 258 25.70 61.76 31.67
C GLY A 258 26.24 62.62 30.52
N ALA A 259 25.98 63.92 30.62
CA ALA A 259 26.82 65.08 30.26
C ALA A 259 25.89 66.32 30.21
#